data_AF-A0A1J7BWA1-F1
#
_entry.id   AF-A0A1J7BWA1-F1
#
_cell.length_a   1.000
_cell.length_b   1.000
_cell.length_c   1.000
_cell.angle_alpha   90.00
_cell.angle_beta   90.00
_cell.angle_gamma   90.00
#
_symmetry.space_group_name_H-M   'P 1'
#
loop_
_entity.id
_entity.type
_entity.pdbx_description
1 polymer ?
#
loop_
_entity_poly.entity_id
_entity_poly.type
_entity_poly.pdbx_seq_one_letter_code
_entity_poly.pdbx_strand_id
1 'polypeptide(L)'
;MSCVSVYGKTVTDSVATHLSSLNEKQKNILYEFEILKNNGFSTDQFWLKNKNHFPQLDDALRDELAKQVFVNSHIVYSAPKDAAIQFWMQTQLLTNWMFYLSAFIAICALIALFKKYWSLLIEVLIKNLTPLFRFLFSPVLLTYELFLIGVVCVIYGCIIDEFVLRTVIIHLGLFLLWSQSTAIFTKVYWVKKYVLEIENKFWGKDPWETVKTICLPAAIVTLALVYILYKVPSDVFYNYEIVVSGIAAVYALPFWRSLEKYLCPVLFPWQSDYSARSIKSLGACTVIALFITVVLVCQWNAVFYNVITALTGLLLLSFLILSSKINFRYNYRNYYYLQFVTILFLAAAFLYSYHVRLNEIIWFSLIGTSIYIMLKYLEVSSFFSDWKRGKAWAWKLLGLAGLLWLLGKGILYISKFLFIS
;
A
#
# COMPACT_ATOMS: atom_id res chain seq x y z
N MET A 1 -1.80 47.63 11.72
CA MET A 1 -2.84 48.47 12.37
C MET A 1 -3.68 49.01 11.22
N SER A 2 -4.93 48.61 11.03
CA SER A 2 -6.02 48.82 11.99
C SER A 2 -7.08 47.72 11.91
N CYS A 3 -7.55 47.29 13.08
CA CYS A 3 -8.74 46.48 13.27
C CYS A 3 -9.96 47.30 12.87
N VAL A 4 -10.76 46.82 11.93
CA VAL A 4 -12.13 47.32 11.73
C VAL A 4 -13.06 46.27 12.34
N SER A 5 -13.51 46.57 13.56
CA SER A 5 -14.63 45.90 14.21
C SER A 5 -15.88 46.12 13.35
N VAL A 6 -16.41 45.06 12.77
CA VAL A 6 -17.77 45.06 12.21
C VAL A 6 -18.72 45.05 13.40
N TYR A 7 -19.03 46.24 13.92
CA TYR A 7 -20.12 46.43 14.86
C TYR A 7 -21.43 46.03 14.16
N GLY A 8 -22.19 45.16 14.84
CA GLY A 8 -23.50 44.71 14.39
C GLY A 8 -24.42 45.89 14.10
N LYS A 9 -25.19 45.78 13.02
CA LYS A 9 -26.31 46.68 12.75
C LYS A 9 -27.18 46.75 14.00
N THR A 10 -27.40 47.96 14.50
CA THR A 10 -28.31 48.25 15.60
C THR A 10 -29.69 47.71 15.27
N VAL A 11 -30.04 46.59 15.90
CA VAL A 11 -31.42 46.11 15.98
C VAL A 11 -32.22 47.20 16.69
N THR A 12 -33.36 47.59 16.13
CA THR A 12 -34.28 48.53 16.78
C THR A 12 -34.57 48.04 18.21
N ASP A 13 -34.54 48.93 19.20
CA ASP A 13 -34.64 48.58 20.64
C ASP A 13 -35.89 47.73 20.97
N SER A 14 -36.94 47.84 20.15
CA SER A 14 -38.15 47.01 20.22
C SER A 14 -37.94 45.55 19.80
N VAL A 15 -37.15 45.28 18.76
CA VAL A 15 -36.90 43.92 18.25
C VAL A 15 -35.94 43.17 19.17
N ALA A 16 -34.95 43.86 19.74
CA ALA A 16 -34.02 43.26 20.70
C ALA A 16 -34.70 42.86 22.03
N THR A 17 -35.65 43.69 22.50
CA THR A 17 -36.47 43.38 23.69
C THR A 17 -37.43 42.22 23.42
N HIS A 18 -38.05 42.15 22.24
CA HIS A 18 -38.83 40.98 21.85
C HIS A 18 -37.97 39.71 21.71
N LEU A 19 -36.79 39.78 21.10
CA LEU A 19 -35.92 38.63 20.88
C LEU A 19 -35.33 38.03 22.17
N SER A 20 -35.08 38.88 23.18
CA SER A 20 -34.66 38.45 24.52
C SER A 20 -35.81 37.86 25.36
N SER A 21 -37.06 38.24 25.07
CA SER A 21 -38.25 37.69 25.74
C SER A 21 -38.68 36.30 25.22
N LEU A 22 -38.16 35.87 24.06
CA LEU A 22 -38.50 34.57 23.47
C LEU A 22 -37.73 33.43 24.13
N ASN A 23 -38.41 32.31 24.39
CA ASN A 23 -37.77 31.07 24.84
C ASN A 23 -37.11 30.33 23.67
N GLU A 24 -36.22 29.37 23.98
CA GLU A 24 -35.49 28.60 22.96
C GLU A 24 -36.41 27.82 22.01
N LYS A 25 -37.57 27.36 22.48
CA LYS A 25 -38.56 26.67 21.63
C LYS A 25 -39.17 27.62 20.59
N GLN A 26 -39.49 28.85 20.98
CA GLN A 26 -40.01 29.91 20.11
C GLN A 26 -38.95 30.37 19.11
N LYS A 27 -37.69 30.53 19.54
CA LYS A 27 -36.57 30.84 18.63
C LYS A 27 -36.36 29.75 17.59
N ASN A 28 -36.42 28.48 17.98
CA ASN A 28 -36.30 27.35 17.04
C ASN A 28 -37.44 27.34 16.01
N ILE A 29 -38.68 27.62 16.44
CA ILE A 29 -39.81 27.70 15.50
C ILE A 29 -39.64 28.86 14.50
N LEU A 30 -39.19 30.03 14.97
CA LEU A 30 -38.92 31.18 14.09
C LEU A 30 -37.76 30.92 13.13
N TYR A 31 -36.74 30.18 13.58
CA TYR A 31 -35.62 29.74 12.75
C TYR A 31 -36.08 28.78 11.63
N GLU A 32 -36.86 27.75 11.99
CA GLU A 32 -37.42 26.80 11.01
C GLU A 32 -38.37 27.49 10.03
N PHE A 33 -39.17 28.46 10.50
CA PHE A 33 -40.02 29.28 9.65
C PHE A 33 -39.22 30.03 8.58
N GLU A 34 -38.11 30.68 8.96
CA GLU A 34 -37.26 31.42 8.01
C GLU A 34 -36.50 30.49 7.04
N ILE A 35 -36.10 29.29 7.49
CA ILE A 35 -35.51 28.26 6.61
C ILE A 35 -36.51 27.80 5.56
N LEU A 36 -37.74 27.50 5.95
CA LEU A 36 -38.79 27.06 5.02
C LEU A 36 -39.09 28.15 3.99
N LYS A 37 -39.15 29.41 4.45
CA LYS A 37 -39.35 30.59 3.59
C LYS A 37 -38.20 30.76 2.59
N ASN A 38 -36.94 30.69 3.03
CA ASN A 38 -35.76 30.84 2.16
C ASN A 38 -35.61 29.69 1.16
N ASN A 39 -36.10 28.49 1.49
CA ASN A 39 -36.11 27.33 0.58
C ASN A 39 -37.35 27.28 -0.33
N GLY A 40 -38.22 28.30 -0.31
CA GLY A 40 -39.37 28.41 -1.21
C GLY A 40 -40.57 27.52 -0.88
N PHE A 41 -40.67 27.01 0.35
CA PHE A 41 -41.83 26.24 0.81
C PHE A 41 -42.97 27.16 1.29
N SER A 42 -44.23 26.70 1.18
CA SER A 42 -45.37 27.41 1.76
C SER A 42 -45.33 27.34 3.28
N THR A 43 -45.16 28.50 3.93
CA THR A 43 -44.98 28.62 5.38
C THR A 43 -46.28 28.81 6.17
N ASP A 44 -47.41 28.99 5.48
CA ASP A 44 -48.69 29.37 6.11
C ASP A 44 -49.22 28.26 7.03
N GLN A 45 -49.14 27.01 6.58
CA GLN A 45 -49.57 25.85 7.37
C GLN A 45 -48.66 25.61 8.58
N PHE A 46 -47.34 25.83 8.39
CA PHE A 46 -46.37 25.71 9.46
C PHE A 46 -46.59 26.78 10.54
N TRP A 47 -46.88 28.02 10.13
CA TRP A 47 -47.19 29.10 11.06
C TRP A 47 -48.50 28.87 11.82
N LEU A 48 -49.58 28.51 11.12
CA LEU A 48 -50.87 28.23 11.74
C LEU A 48 -50.80 27.14 12.81
N LYS A 49 -50.00 26.09 12.57
CA LYS A 49 -49.80 25.00 13.53
C LYS A 49 -49.06 25.44 14.80
N ASN A 50 -48.15 26.40 14.68
CA ASN A 50 -47.28 26.82 15.78
C ASN A 50 -47.67 28.15 16.42
N LYS A 51 -48.66 28.87 15.85
CA LYS A 51 -49.11 30.20 16.30
C LYS A 51 -49.45 30.26 17.80
N ASN A 52 -50.02 29.19 18.34
CA ASN A 52 -50.40 29.10 19.77
C ASN A 52 -49.20 29.16 20.74
N HIS A 53 -47.97 29.00 20.24
CA HIS A 53 -46.76 29.10 21.05
C HIS A 53 -46.25 30.53 21.18
N PHE A 54 -46.83 31.50 20.46
CA PHE A 54 -46.42 32.89 20.49
C PHE A 54 -47.53 33.78 21.06
N PRO A 55 -47.21 34.90 21.72
CA PRO A 55 -48.19 35.97 21.93
C PRO A 55 -48.71 36.47 20.58
N GLN A 56 -49.77 37.28 20.57
CA GLN A 56 -50.27 37.88 19.32
C GLN A 56 -49.17 38.72 18.67
N LEU A 57 -48.49 38.15 17.69
CA LEU A 57 -47.46 38.79 16.87
C LEU A 57 -48.09 39.21 15.55
N ASP A 58 -47.77 40.43 15.12
CA ASP A 58 -48.04 40.89 13.77
C ASP A 58 -47.15 40.13 12.76
N ASP A 59 -47.64 39.91 11.54
CA ASP A 59 -46.93 39.12 10.52
C ASP A 59 -45.62 39.79 10.10
N ALA A 60 -45.57 41.13 10.09
CA ALA A 60 -44.35 41.89 9.83
C ALA A 60 -43.31 41.70 10.94
N LEU A 61 -43.75 41.72 12.20
CA LEU A 61 -42.89 41.52 13.37
C LEU A 61 -42.38 40.08 13.45
N ARG A 62 -43.22 39.10 13.11
CA ARG A 62 -42.81 37.68 12.99
C ARG A 62 -41.68 37.52 12.00
N ASP A 63 -41.85 38.05 10.79
CA ASP A 63 -40.87 37.91 9.71
C ASP A 63 -39.54 38.59 10.05
N GLU A 64 -39.59 39.74 10.71
CA GLU A 64 -38.39 40.44 11.17
C GLU A 64 -37.68 39.69 12.31
N LEU A 65 -38.42 39.13 13.27
CA LEU A 65 -37.87 38.29 14.33
C LEU A 65 -37.28 36.99 13.77
N ALA A 66 -37.94 36.34 12.81
CA ALA A 66 -37.48 35.11 12.17
C ALA A 66 -36.15 35.34 11.42
N LYS A 67 -36.05 36.43 10.68
CA LYS A 67 -34.83 36.85 10.00
C LYS A 67 -33.70 37.18 10.97
N GLN A 68 -33.99 37.89 12.06
CA GLN A 68 -32.99 38.22 13.09
C GLN A 68 -32.52 36.99 13.86
N VAL A 69 -33.41 36.03 14.15
CA VAL A 69 -33.02 34.74 14.73
C VAL A 69 -32.16 33.95 13.75
N PHE A 70 -32.53 33.89 12.46
CA PHE A 70 -31.75 33.20 11.43
C PHE A 70 -30.33 33.76 11.27
N VAL A 71 -30.19 35.09 11.25
CA VAL A 71 -28.87 35.75 11.09
C VAL A 71 -28.00 35.59 12.34
N ASN A 72 -28.59 35.59 13.54
CA ASN A 72 -27.84 35.56 14.80
C ASN A 72 -27.67 34.15 15.41
N SER A 73 -28.30 33.12 14.83
CA SER A 73 -28.20 31.74 15.34
C SER A 73 -27.00 31.01 14.74
N HIS A 74 -25.87 31.01 15.46
CA HIS A 74 -24.87 29.93 15.37
C HIS A 74 -25.37 28.67 16.09
N ILE A 75 -26.63 28.30 15.90
CA ILE A 75 -27.19 27.08 16.46
C ILE A 75 -26.68 25.94 15.59
N VAL A 76 -25.77 25.15 16.16
CA VAL A 76 -25.32 23.88 15.59
C VAL A 76 -26.57 23.03 15.36
N TYR A 77 -27.04 22.99 14.12
CA TYR A 77 -28.15 22.13 13.72
C TYR A 77 -27.71 20.67 13.90
N SER A 78 -28.07 20.08 15.04
CA SER A 78 -28.05 18.63 15.18
C SER A 78 -29.31 18.10 14.51
N ALA A 79 -29.16 17.55 13.31
CA ALA A 79 -30.27 16.92 12.61
C ALA A 79 -30.99 15.93 13.55
N PRO A 80 -32.34 15.94 13.60
CA PRO A 80 -33.07 15.00 14.44
C PRO A 80 -32.68 13.57 14.04
N LYS A 81 -32.37 12.74 15.05
CA LYS A 81 -32.28 11.28 14.88
C LYS A 81 -33.55 10.85 14.16
N ASP A 82 -33.39 10.17 13.02
CA ASP A 82 -34.44 9.66 12.12
C ASP A 82 -34.85 10.57 10.94
N ALA A 83 -34.00 11.51 10.50
CA ALA A 83 -34.23 12.21 9.22
C ALA A 83 -33.97 11.31 8.00
N ALA A 84 -34.90 11.31 7.04
CA ALA A 84 -34.77 10.64 5.74
C ALA A 84 -33.46 10.98 4.99
N ILE A 85 -32.85 12.13 5.31
CA ILE A 85 -31.56 12.59 4.78
C ILE A 85 -30.40 11.68 5.25
N GLN A 86 -30.44 11.14 6.47
CA GLN A 86 -29.43 10.17 6.94
C GLN A 86 -29.58 8.82 6.22
N PHE A 87 -30.81 8.36 6.00
CA PHE A 87 -31.08 7.19 5.18
C PHE A 87 -30.61 7.41 3.73
N TRP A 88 -30.83 8.60 3.17
CA TRP A 88 -30.40 8.95 1.82
C TRP A 88 -28.87 9.04 1.70
N MET A 89 -28.18 9.66 2.68
CA MET A 89 -26.72 9.67 2.77
C MET A 89 -26.15 8.25 2.92
N GLN A 90 -26.73 7.41 3.79
CA GLN A 90 -26.30 6.02 3.96
C GLN A 90 -26.58 5.18 2.71
N THR A 91 -27.70 5.42 2.03
CA THR A 91 -28.06 4.74 0.77
C THR A 91 -27.12 5.17 -0.34
N GLN A 92 -26.73 6.44 -0.43
CA GLN A 92 -25.75 6.93 -1.40
C GLN A 92 -24.34 6.39 -1.10
N LEU A 93 -23.96 6.28 0.17
CA LEU A 93 -22.72 5.63 0.58
C LEU A 93 -22.72 4.16 0.19
N LEU A 94 -23.80 3.43 0.47
CA LEU A 94 -23.97 2.03 0.08
C LEU A 94 -23.97 1.85 -1.44
N THR A 95 -24.63 2.74 -2.17
CA THR A 95 -24.68 2.74 -3.64
C THR A 95 -23.28 2.99 -4.22
N ASN A 96 -22.51 3.92 -3.65
CA ASN A 96 -21.12 4.14 -4.03
C ASN A 96 -20.25 2.92 -3.72
N TRP A 97 -20.43 2.25 -2.58
CA TRP A 97 -19.75 0.98 -2.26
C TRP A 97 -20.14 -0.14 -3.23
N MET A 98 -21.40 -0.21 -3.65
CA MET A 98 -21.87 -1.16 -4.66
C MET A 98 -21.29 -0.85 -6.05
N PHE A 99 -21.14 0.43 -6.40
CA PHE A 99 -20.47 0.85 -7.64
C PHE A 99 -18.97 0.55 -7.61
N TYR A 100 -18.29 0.75 -6.47
CA TYR A 100 -16.88 0.36 -6.34
C TYR A 100 -16.71 -1.16 -6.39
N LEU A 101 -17.61 -1.91 -5.76
CA LEU A 101 -17.58 -3.37 -5.81
C LEU A 101 -17.90 -3.89 -7.22
N SER A 102 -18.85 -3.29 -7.93
CA SER A 102 -19.17 -3.67 -9.31
C SER A 102 -18.05 -3.31 -10.27
N ALA A 103 -17.42 -2.14 -10.12
CA ALA A 103 -16.22 -1.77 -10.87
C ALA A 103 -15.06 -2.73 -10.59
N PHE A 104 -14.86 -3.13 -9.34
CA PHE A 104 -13.84 -4.12 -8.97
C PHE A 104 -14.12 -5.51 -9.58
N ILE A 105 -15.38 -5.97 -9.55
CA ILE A 105 -15.79 -7.22 -10.19
C ILE A 105 -15.63 -7.13 -11.72
N ALA A 106 -15.98 -6.00 -12.33
CA ALA A 106 -15.81 -5.76 -13.76
C ALA A 106 -14.33 -5.75 -14.16
N ILE A 107 -13.45 -5.11 -13.38
CA ILE A 107 -12.00 -5.15 -13.58
C ILE A 107 -11.46 -6.57 -13.44
N CYS A 108 -11.87 -7.31 -12.41
CA CYS A 108 -11.49 -8.71 -12.22
C CYS A 108 -11.98 -9.61 -13.38
N ALA A 109 -13.21 -9.41 -13.85
CA ALA A 109 -13.79 -10.13 -14.97
C ALA A 109 -13.11 -9.79 -16.29
N LEU A 110 -12.77 -8.50 -16.50
CA LEU A 110 -12.02 -8.03 -17.66
C LEU A 110 -10.61 -8.60 -17.65
N ILE A 111 -9.90 -8.60 -16.52
CA ILE A 111 -8.60 -9.27 -16.37
C ILE A 111 -8.71 -10.79 -16.65
N ALA A 112 -9.76 -11.45 -16.17
CA ALA A 112 -9.99 -12.87 -16.43
C ALA A 112 -10.33 -13.17 -17.90
N LEU A 113 -11.12 -12.31 -18.56
CA LEU A 113 -11.43 -12.35 -19.98
C LEU A 113 -10.17 -12.10 -20.82
N PHE A 114 -9.40 -11.06 -20.50
CA PHE A 114 -8.10 -10.82 -21.12
C PHE A 114 -7.23 -12.06 -20.93
N LYS A 115 -7.01 -12.57 -19.72
CA LYS A 115 -6.21 -13.78 -19.48
C LYS A 115 -6.66 -15.01 -20.30
N LYS A 116 -7.98 -15.19 -20.49
CA LYS A 116 -8.57 -16.34 -21.20
C LYS A 116 -8.54 -16.20 -22.72
N TYR A 117 -8.74 -14.98 -23.24
CA TYR A 117 -8.85 -14.71 -24.68
C TYR A 117 -7.62 -14.00 -25.26
N TRP A 118 -6.62 -13.66 -24.45
CA TRP A 118 -5.39 -12.99 -24.89
C TRP A 118 -4.67 -13.76 -25.99
N SER A 119 -4.63 -15.10 -25.90
CA SER A 119 -4.00 -15.93 -26.91
C SER A 119 -4.75 -15.88 -28.24
N LEU A 120 -6.09 -15.91 -28.21
CA LEU A 120 -6.94 -15.81 -29.39
C LEU A 120 -6.89 -14.41 -30.02
N LEU A 121 -6.88 -13.36 -29.19
CA LEU A 121 -6.80 -11.98 -29.64
C LEU A 121 -5.42 -11.70 -30.27
N ILE A 122 -4.33 -12.19 -29.67
CA ILE A 122 -2.99 -12.17 -30.25
C ILE A 122 -2.95 -12.96 -31.55
N GLU A 123 -3.57 -14.13 -31.63
CA GLU A 123 -3.53 -14.97 -32.83
C GLU A 123 -4.30 -14.32 -34.00
N VAL A 124 -5.45 -13.69 -33.72
CA VAL A 124 -6.22 -12.90 -34.70
C VAL A 124 -5.48 -11.62 -35.11
N LEU A 125 -4.88 -10.92 -34.14
CA LEU A 125 -4.11 -9.69 -34.37
C LEU A 125 -2.85 -9.99 -35.19
N ILE A 126 -2.11 -11.04 -34.84
CA ILE A 126 -0.96 -11.53 -35.59
C ILE A 126 -1.42 -11.91 -36.99
N LYS A 127 -2.43 -12.77 -37.16
CA LYS A 127 -2.84 -13.24 -38.50
C LYS A 127 -3.21 -12.10 -39.46
N ASN A 128 -3.86 -11.04 -38.97
CA ASN A 128 -4.30 -9.93 -39.81
C ASN A 128 -3.26 -8.81 -39.98
N LEU A 129 -2.39 -8.57 -39.00
CA LEU A 129 -1.36 -7.53 -39.08
C LEU A 129 0.05 -8.07 -39.40
N THR A 130 0.25 -9.39 -39.52
CA THR A 130 1.55 -10.02 -39.88
C THR A 130 2.22 -9.38 -41.09
N PRO A 131 1.54 -9.06 -42.22
CA PRO A 131 2.23 -8.44 -43.35
C PRO A 131 2.68 -6.99 -43.06
N LEU A 132 1.97 -6.26 -42.20
CA LEU A 132 2.31 -4.90 -41.77
C LEU A 132 3.43 -4.91 -40.69
N PHE A 133 3.33 -5.81 -39.71
CA PHE A 133 4.31 -6.01 -38.63
C PHE A 133 5.67 -6.50 -39.15
N ARG A 134 5.70 -7.28 -40.23
CA ARG A 134 6.97 -7.78 -40.81
C ARG A 134 7.81 -6.67 -41.46
N PHE A 135 7.19 -5.55 -41.84
CA PHE A 135 7.83 -4.39 -42.44
C PHE A 135 8.08 -3.25 -41.43
N LEU A 136 7.14 -2.99 -40.50
CA LEU A 136 7.30 -1.94 -39.48
C LEU A 136 8.02 -2.39 -38.20
N PHE A 137 7.99 -3.69 -37.86
CA PHE A 137 8.47 -4.19 -36.56
C PHE A 137 9.38 -5.41 -36.75
N SER A 138 10.64 -5.14 -37.12
CA SER A 138 11.70 -6.08 -36.77
C SER A 138 11.67 -6.28 -35.24
N PRO A 139 11.65 -7.53 -34.71
CA PRO A 139 11.65 -7.77 -33.27
C PRO A 139 12.81 -7.06 -32.57
N VAL A 140 13.92 -6.89 -33.28
CA VAL A 140 15.09 -6.14 -32.81
C VAL A 140 14.79 -4.64 -32.76
N LEU A 141 14.20 -4.07 -33.82
CA LEU A 141 13.85 -2.65 -33.88
C LEU A 141 12.80 -2.27 -32.83
N LEU A 142 11.75 -3.09 -32.68
CA LEU A 142 10.70 -2.91 -31.68
C LEU A 142 11.26 -2.88 -30.25
N THR A 143 12.24 -3.73 -29.94
CA THR A 143 12.89 -3.73 -28.62
C THR A 143 13.64 -2.42 -28.36
N TYR A 144 14.34 -1.87 -29.35
CA TYR A 144 15.00 -0.57 -29.21
C TYR A 144 14.00 0.59 -29.10
N GLU A 145 12.91 0.57 -29.88
CA GLU A 145 11.85 1.57 -29.81
C GLU A 145 11.16 1.55 -28.44
N LEU A 146 10.80 0.38 -27.92
CA LEU A 146 10.21 0.23 -26.59
C LEU A 146 11.18 0.61 -25.47
N PHE A 147 12.48 0.34 -25.65
CA PHE A 147 13.51 0.81 -24.71
C PHE A 147 13.56 2.34 -24.67
N LEU A 148 13.54 2.99 -25.84
CA LEU A 148 13.53 4.45 -25.95
C LEU A 148 12.25 5.06 -25.37
N ILE A 149 11.09 4.44 -25.64
CA ILE A 149 9.82 4.81 -24.99
C ILE A 149 9.94 4.69 -23.47
N GLY A 150 10.58 3.64 -22.96
CA GLY A 150 10.86 3.48 -21.53
C GLY A 150 11.66 4.65 -20.95
N VAL A 151 12.73 5.09 -21.64
CA VAL A 151 13.52 6.28 -21.25
C VAL A 151 12.65 7.53 -21.26
N VAL A 152 11.86 7.74 -22.31
CA VAL A 152 10.95 8.89 -22.45
C VAL A 152 9.91 8.90 -21.32
N CYS A 153 9.32 7.75 -20.97
CA CYS A 153 8.39 7.64 -19.85
C CYS A 153 9.01 8.04 -18.51
N VAL A 154 10.27 7.63 -18.24
CA VAL A 154 10.96 8.04 -17.00
C VAL A 154 11.21 9.55 -16.97
N ILE A 155 11.66 10.15 -18.08
CA ILE A 155 11.97 11.58 -18.15
C ILE A 155 10.70 12.43 -18.08
N TYR A 156 9.70 12.14 -18.91
CA TYR A 156 8.44 12.90 -18.94
C TYR A 156 7.59 12.64 -17.70
N GLY A 157 7.64 11.44 -17.13
CA GLY A 157 6.96 11.13 -15.87
C GLY A 157 7.37 12.09 -14.75
N CYS A 158 8.63 12.50 -14.70
CA CYS A 158 9.13 13.47 -13.70
C CYS A 158 8.55 14.89 -13.85
N ILE A 159 7.93 15.23 -14.98
CA ILE A 159 7.35 16.55 -15.26
C ILE A 159 5.88 16.61 -14.82
N ILE A 160 5.24 15.46 -14.61
CA ILE A 160 3.81 15.38 -14.30
C ILE A 160 3.58 15.72 -12.82
N ASP A 161 2.75 16.72 -12.55
CA ASP A 161 2.47 17.16 -11.17
C ASP A 161 1.59 16.16 -10.40
N GLU A 162 0.65 15.51 -11.09
CA GLU A 162 -0.29 14.56 -10.50
C GLU A 162 0.41 13.25 -10.12
N PHE A 163 0.40 12.93 -8.82
CA PHE A 163 1.18 11.84 -8.23
C PHE A 163 0.83 10.46 -8.79
N VAL A 164 -0.45 10.14 -9.00
CA VAL A 164 -0.88 8.80 -9.44
C VAL A 164 -0.43 8.55 -10.87
N LEU A 165 -0.69 9.48 -11.78
CA LEU A 165 -0.31 9.42 -13.18
C LEU A 165 1.21 9.43 -13.35
N ARG A 166 1.93 10.29 -12.61
CA ARG A 166 3.40 10.28 -12.54
C ARG A 166 3.91 8.90 -12.14
N THR A 167 3.35 8.32 -11.08
CA THR A 167 3.75 7.00 -10.59
C THR A 167 3.54 5.92 -11.65
N VAL A 168 2.36 5.85 -12.26
CA VAL A 168 2.04 4.85 -13.30
C VAL A 168 2.98 4.94 -14.50
N ILE A 169 3.23 6.16 -15.00
CA ILE A 169 4.08 6.38 -16.17
C ILE A 169 5.55 6.04 -15.86
N ILE A 170 6.04 6.43 -14.69
CA ILE A 170 7.40 6.09 -14.26
C ILE A 170 7.56 4.57 -14.14
N HIS A 171 6.62 3.86 -13.49
CA HIS A 171 6.69 2.42 -13.32
C HIS A 171 6.61 1.67 -14.66
N LEU A 172 5.76 2.14 -15.57
CA LEU A 172 5.73 1.62 -16.94
C LEU A 172 7.09 1.81 -17.63
N GLY A 173 7.70 2.98 -17.47
CA GLY A 173 9.05 3.27 -17.95
C GLY A 173 10.10 2.33 -17.37
N LEU A 174 10.15 2.15 -16.05
CA LEU A 174 11.09 1.25 -15.37
C LEU A 174 10.90 -0.21 -15.81
N PHE A 175 9.65 -0.66 -15.99
CA PHE A 175 9.36 -2.00 -16.50
C PHE A 175 9.83 -2.19 -17.95
N LEU A 176 9.61 -1.19 -18.82
CA LEU A 176 10.12 -1.21 -20.19
C LEU A 176 11.65 -1.23 -20.21
N LEU A 177 12.31 -0.39 -19.42
CA LEU A 177 13.78 -0.39 -19.30
C LEU A 177 14.31 -1.75 -18.87
N TRP A 178 13.73 -2.37 -17.84
CA TRP A 178 14.13 -3.71 -17.39
C TRP A 178 13.92 -4.77 -18.47
N SER A 179 12.69 -4.87 -18.99
CA SER A 179 12.32 -5.93 -19.94
C SER A 179 13.08 -5.82 -21.26
N GLN A 180 13.23 -4.63 -21.81
CA GLN A 180 13.91 -4.42 -23.09
C GLN A 180 15.43 -4.49 -22.95
N SER A 181 16.04 -3.99 -21.86
CA SER A 181 17.48 -4.20 -21.63
C SER A 181 17.81 -5.68 -21.49
N THR A 182 16.97 -6.45 -20.79
CA THR A 182 17.12 -7.91 -20.71
C THR A 182 17.08 -8.54 -22.11
N ALA A 183 16.15 -8.12 -22.97
CA ALA A 183 16.03 -8.60 -24.34
C ALA A 183 17.29 -8.28 -25.18
N ILE A 184 17.80 -7.06 -25.08
CA ILE A 184 19.00 -6.60 -25.80
C ILE A 184 20.23 -7.43 -25.39
N PHE A 185 20.45 -7.64 -24.10
CA PHE A 185 21.64 -8.35 -23.60
C PHE A 185 21.58 -9.86 -23.81
N THR A 186 20.37 -10.45 -23.81
CA THR A 186 20.18 -11.90 -23.99
C THR A 186 19.96 -12.30 -25.45
N LYS A 187 19.61 -11.35 -26.32
CA LYS A 187 19.16 -11.57 -27.72
C LYS A 187 17.96 -12.51 -27.85
N VAL A 188 17.22 -12.72 -26.77
CA VAL A 188 15.91 -13.38 -26.76
C VAL A 188 14.89 -12.24 -26.75
N TYR A 189 13.88 -12.27 -27.62
CA TYR A 189 12.94 -11.14 -27.81
C TYR A 189 11.50 -11.43 -27.34
N TRP A 190 11.24 -12.61 -26.73
CA TRP A 190 9.89 -13.08 -26.40
C TRP A 190 9.61 -13.14 -24.88
N VAL A 191 8.61 -12.37 -24.42
CA VAL A 191 8.28 -12.13 -23.00
C VAL A 191 8.09 -13.41 -22.18
N LYS A 192 7.38 -14.40 -22.75
CA LYS A 192 7.01 -15.65 -22.06
C LYS A 192 8.21 -16.57 -21.80
N LYS A 193 9.31 -16.43 -22.55
CA LYS A 193 10.55 -17.21 -22.33
C LYS A 193 11.44 -16.57 -21.26
N TYR A 194 11.36 -15.26 -21.02
CA TYR A 194 12.25 -14.60 -20.06
C TYR A 194 12.04 -15.04 -18.63
N VAL A 195 10.82 -15.12 -18.12
CA VAL A 195 10.60 -15.39 -16.68
C VAL A 195 11.18 -16.76 -16.30
N LEU A 196 10.97 -17.77 -17.14
CA LEU A 196 11.52 -19.11 -16.96
C LEU A 196 13.03 -19.15 -17.20
N GLU A 197 13.57 -18.39 -18.15
CA GLU A 197 15.03 -18.31 -18.33
C GLU A 197 15.72 -17.53 -17.21
N ILE A 198 15.13 -16.46 -16.70
CA ILE A 198 15.66 -15.64 -15.61
C ILE A 198 15.74 -16.48 -14.33
N GLU A 199 14.68 -17.21 -13.98
CA GLU A 199 14.67 -18.10 -12.81
C GLU A 199 15.75 -19.19 -12.92
N ASN A 200 15.84 -19.84 -14.09
CA ASN A 200 16.81 -20.91 -14.31
C ASN A 200 18.26 -20.40 -14.41
N LYS A 201 18.49 -19.19 -14.96
CA LYS A 201 19.83 -18.61 -15.17
C LYS A 201 20.35 -17.89 -13.93
N PHE A 202 19.50 -17.25 -13.13
CA PHE A 202 19.92 -16.57 -11.90
C PHE A 202 20.58 -17.53 -10.91
N TRP A 203 20.00 -18.72 -10.77
CA TRP A 203 20.57 -19.82 -9.97
C TRP A 203 21.42 -20.79 -10.81
N GLY A 204 21.67 -20.44 -12.08
CA GLY A 204 22.43 -21.22 -13.06
C GLY A 204 23.94 -21.25 -12.78
N LYS A 205 24.67 -22.17 -13.41
CA LYS A 205 26.12 -22.34 -13.16
C LYS A 205 26.94 -21.20 -13.77
N ASP A 206 26.50 -20.61 -14.86
CA ASP A 206 27.25 -19.57 -15.57
C ASP A 206 27.03 -18.18 -14.93
N PRO A 207 28.06 -17.53 -14.36
CA PRO A 207 27.99 -16.16 -13.83
C PRO A 207 27.69 -15.12 -14.91
N TRP A 208 28.16 -15.32 -16.13
CA TRP A 208 28.09 -14.31 -17.16
C TRP A 208 26.68 -14.16 -17.74
N GLU A 209 25.94 -15.25 -17.81
CA GLU A 209 24.52 -15.20 -18.19
C GLU A 209 23.71 -14.37 -17.19
N THR A 210 24.00 -14.48 -15.89
CA THR A 210 23.32 -13.71 -14.84
C THR A 210 23.65 -12.22 -14.87
N VAL A 211 24.87 -11.88 -15.27
CA VAL A 211 25.24 -10.49 -15.51
C VAL A 211 24.38 -9.89 -16.62
N LYS A 212 24.23 -10.61 -17.73
CA LYS A 212 23.45 -10.15 -18.89
C LYS A 212 21.95 -10.09 -18.61
N THR A 213 21.41 -11.10 -17.92
CA THR A 213 19.96 -11.21 -17.72
C THR A 213 19.44 -10.33 -16.59
N ILE A 214 20.26 -10.04 -15.57
CA ILE A 214 19.78 -9.43 -14.32
C ILE A 214 20.65 -8.26 -13.89
N CYS A 215 21.98 -8.42 -13.82
CA CYS A 215 22.86 -7.35 -13.32
C CYS A 215 22.77 -6.07 -14.16
N LEU A 216 22.90 -6.19 -15.49
CA LEU A 216 22.89 -5.03 -16.39
C LEU A 216 21.50 -4.35 -16.45
N PRO A 217 20.38 -5.08 -16.62
CA PRO A 217 19.04 -4.49 -16.49
C PRO A 217 18.79 -3.80 -15.15
N ALA A 218 19.21 -4.43 -14.04
CA ALA A 218 19.08 -3.86 -12.71
C ALA A 218 19.92 -2.60 -12.53
N ALA A 219 21.12 -2.55 -13.08
CA ALA A 219 21.96 -1.34 -13.06
C ALA A 219 21.31 -0.19 -13.84
N ILE A 220 20.74 -0.45 -15.01
CA ILE A 220 20.01 0.56 -15.81
C ILE A 220 18.81 1.11 -15.04
N VAL A 221 17.99 0.23 -14.44
CA VAL A 221 16.83 0.64 -13.63
C VAL A 221 17.27 1.41 -12.39
N THR A 222 18.37 1.00 -11.74
CA THR A 222 18.92 1.73 -10.59
C THR A 222 19.36 3.14 -10.98
N LEU A 223 20.04 3.31 -12.12
CA LEU A 223 20.41 4.63 -12.63
C LEU A 223 19.18 5.49 -12.97
N ALA A 224 18.13 4.89 -13.54
CA ALA A 224 16.87 5.58 -13.78
C ALA A 224 16.20 6.03 -12.47
N LEU A 225 16.21 5.18 -11.44
CA LEU A 225 15.69 5.53 -10.10
C LEU A 225 16.52 6.63 -9.42
N VAL A 226 17.85 6.64 -9.57
CA VAL A 226 18.70 7.75 -9.10
C VAL A 226 18.27 9.06 -9.77
N TYR A 227 18.02 9.03 -11.09
CA TYR A 227 17.54 10.21 -11.81
C TYR A 227 16.18 10.69 -11.31
N ILE A 228 15.23 9.77 -11.07
CA ILE A 228 13.90 10.10 -10.54
C ILE A 228 14.03 10.72 -9.15
N LEU A 229 14.83 10.14 -8.25
CA LEU A 229 15.06 10.68 -6.91
C LEU A 229 15.69 12.07 -6.93
N TYR A 230 16.58 12.34 -7.89
CA TYR A 230 17.17 13.66 -8.08
C TYR A 230 16.14 14.69 -8.58
N LYS A 231 15.20 14.30 -9.45
CA LYS A 231 14.21 15.21 -10.05
C LYS A 231 12.95 15.38 -9.21
N VAL A 232 12.52 14.36 -8.50
CA VAL A 232 11.29 14.34 -7.69
C VAL A 232 11.60 13.84 -6.27
N PRO A 233 12.37 14.62 -5.48
CA PRO A 233 12.80 14.20 -4.14
C PRO A 233 11.65 14.11 -3.12
N SER A 234 10.49 14.72 -3.41
CA SER A 234 9.29 14.65 -2.57
C SER A 234 8.70 13.25 -2.49
N ASP A 235 8.93 12.41 -3.50
CA ASP A 235 8.28 11.12 -3.64
C ASP A 235 9.10 10.04 -2.92
N VAL A 236 8.85 9.90 -1.62
CA VAL A 236 9.59 9.00 -0.71
C VAL A 236 9.54 7.53 -1.16
N PHE A 237 8.52 7.14 -1.94
CA PHE A 237 8.32 5.77 -2.43
C PHE A 237 9.52 5.23 -3.23
N TYR A 238 10.15 6.06 -4.07
CA TYR A 238 11.28 5.65 -4.91
C TYR A 238 12.55 5.33 -4.10
N ASN A 239 12.64 5.79 -2.85
CA ASN A 239 13.74 5.44 -1.94
C ASN A 239 13.70 3.95 -1.56
N TYR A 240 12.53 3.31 -1.58
CA TYR A 240 12.41 1.87 -1.33
C TYR A 240 12.79 1.07 -2.58
N GLU A 241 12.36 1.53 -3.76
CA GLU A 241 12.57 0.81 -5.01
C GLU A 241 14.04 0.75 -5.43
N ILE A 242 14.78 1.86 -5.24
CA ILE A 242 16.22 1.92 -5.56
C ILE A 242 17.02 0.90 -4.75
N VAL A 243 16.59 0.58 -3.53
CA VAL A 243 17.24 -0.42 -2.69
C VAL A 243 17.05 -1.80 -3.29
N VAL A 244 15.84 -2.12 -3.75
CA VAL A 244 15.54 -3.41 -4.38
C VAL A 244 16.33 -3.57 -5.69
N SER A 245 16.31 -2.57 -6.57
CA SER A 245 17.05 -2.63 -7.84
C SER A 245 18.57 -2.64 -7.63
N GLY A 246 19.07 -1.83 -6.69
CA GLY A 246 20.48 -1.73 -6.37
C GLY A 246 21.04 -3.02 -5.79
N ILE A 247 20.32 -3.64 -4.86
CA ILE A 247 20.71 -4.94 -4.29
C ILE A 247 20.68 -6.03 -5.37
N ALA A 248 19.67 -6.05 -6.25
CA ALA A 248 19.63 -7.00 -7.36
C ALA A 248 20.82 -6.84 -8.31
N ALA A 249 21.21 -5.60 -8.62
CA ALA A 249 22.39 -5.31 -9.44
C ALA A 249 23.67 -5.79 -8.75
N VAL A 250 23.82 -5.51 -7.45
CA VAL A 250 24.99 -5.94 -6.68
C VAL A 250 25.05 -7.47 -6.61
N TYR A 251 23.99 -8.15 -6.17
CA TYR A 251 23.98 -9.61 -5.97
C TYR A 251 24.15 -10.43 -7.24
N ALA A 252 23.77 -9.87 -8.40
CA ALA A 252 23.97 -10.52 -9.69
C ALA A 252 25.43 -10.47 -10.19
N LEU A 253 26.33 -9.74 -9.51
CA LEU A 253 27.75 -9.70 -9.89
C LEU A 253 28.47 -11.05 -9.63
N PRO A 254 29.42 -11.43 -10.49
CA PRO A 254 30.14 -12.71 -10.41
C PRO A 254 30.97 -12.85 -9.13
N PHE A 255 31.45 -11.74 -8.57
CA PHE A 255 32.22 -11.71 -7.33
C PHE A 255 31.46 -12.35 -6.15
N TRP A 256 30.17 -12.08 -6.02
CA TRP A 256 29.37 -12.58 -4.90
C TRP A 256 29.15 -14.09 -4.94
N ARG A 257 29.19 -14.68 -6.13
CA ARG A 257 29.14 -16.15 -6.28
C ARG A 257 30.36 -16.82 -5.66
N SER A 258 31.51 -16.16 -5.67
CA SER A 258 32.71 -16.67 -5.00
C SER A 258 32.59 -16.54 -3.47
N LEU A 259 31.94 -15.48 -2.99
CA LEU A 259 31.70 -15.25 -1.57
C LEU A 259 30.61 -16.15 -0.97
N GLU A 260 29.70 -16.69 -1.78
CA GLU A 260 28.62 -17.58 -1.34
C GLU A 260 29.14 -18.75 -0.48
N LYS A 261 30.29 -19.34 -0.85
CA LYS A 261 30.92 -20.44 -0.11
C LYS A 261 31.29 -20.06 1.34
N TYR A 262 31.64 -18.80 1.57
CA TYR A 262 32.06 -18.28 2.87
C TYR A 262 30.87 -17.71 3.68
N LEU A 263 29.85 -17.20 2.99
CA LEU A 263 28.68 -16.58 3.63
C LEU A 263 27.60 -17.60 4.01
N CYS A 264 27.39 -18.62 3.18
CA CYS A 264 26.36 -19.65 3.40
C CYS A 264 26.49 -20.36 4.77
N PRO A 265 27.69 -20.70 5.29
CA PRO A 265 27.84 -21.32 6.60
C PRO A 265 27.35 -20.48 7.79
N VAL A 266 27.22 -19.16 7.65
CA VAL A 266 26.75 -18.27 8.74
C VAL A 266 25.29 -18.57 9.11
N LEU A 267 24.43 -18.77 8.10
CA LEU A 267 23.03 -19.16 8.29
C LEU A 267 22.83 -20.68 8.28
N PHE A 268 23.71 -21.43 7.60
CA PHE A 268 23.62 -22.89 7.48
C PHE A 268 24.91 -23.57 7.92
N PRO A 269 25.19 -23.61 9.24
CA PRO A 269 26.46 -24.15 9.75
C PRO A 269 26.62 -25.66 9.47
N TRP A 270 25.53 -26.43 9.43
CA TRP A 270 25.58 -27.86 9.10
C TRP A 270 25.29 -28.07 7.62
N GLN A 271 26.33 -28.13 6.80
CA GLN A 271 26.18 -28.33 5.36
C GLN A 271 25.47 -29.66 5.04
N SER A 272 24.50 -29.61 4.12
CA SER A 272 23.85 -30.81 3.57
C SER A 272 23.77 -30.71 2.06
N ASP A 273 24.13 -31.80 1.37
CA ASP A 273 24.12 -31.88 -0.10
C ASP A 273 22.70 -31.80 -0.69
N TYR A 274 21.68 -32.09 0.11
CA TYR A 274 20.27 -32.08 -0.31
C TYR A 274 19.60 -30.69 -0.35
N SER A 275 20.31 -29.62 0.02
CA SER A 275 19.73 -28.27 0.04
C SER A 275 19.79 -27.63 -1.35
N ALA A 276 18.64 -27.14 -1.83
CA ALA A 276 18.54 -26.49 -3.12
C ALA A 276 19.47 -25.27 -3.21
N ARG A 277 20.13 -25.10 -4.35
CA ARG A 277 21.08 -23.99 -4.57
C ARG A 277 20.44 -22.61 -4.39
N SER A 278 19.17 -22.45 -4.78
CA SER A 278 18.42 -21.21 -4.57
C SER A 278 18.32 -20.81 -3.10
N ILE A 279 18.19 -21.78 -2.19
CA ILE A 279 18.14 -21.53 -0.74
C ILE A 279 19.52 -21.15 -0.20
N LYS A 280 20.60 -21.81 -0.64
CA LYS A 280 21.97 -21.46 -0.25
C LYS A 280 22.33 -20.04 -0.67
N SER A 281 22.00 -19.70 -1.91
CA SER A 281 22.33 -18.40 -2.48
C SER A 281 21.42 -17.29 -1.93
N LEU A 282 20.12 -17.55 -1.67
CA LEU A 282 19.27 -16.65 -0.87
C LEU A 282 19.82 -16.44 0.55
N GLY A 283 20.34 -17.49 1.18
CA GLY A 283 21.02 -17.39 2.48
C GLY A 283 22.23 -16.46 2.44
N ALA A 284 23.11 -16.62 1.46
CA ALA A 284 24.27 -15.73 1.29
C ALA A 284 23.83 -14.26 1.06
N CYS A 285 22.82 -14.03 0.21
CA CYS A 285 22.23 -12.71 0.00
C CYS A 285 21.63 -12.13 1.29
N THR A 286 21.01 -12.96 2.14
CA THR A 286 20.45 -12.54 3.43
C THR A 286 21.55 -12.11 4.40
N VAL A 287 22.68 -12.83 4.45
CA VAL A 287 23.84 -12.46 5.28
C VAL A 287 24.42 -11.11 4.85
N ILE A 288 24.55 -10.88 3.54
CA ILE A 288 25.07 -9.59 3.04
C ILE A 288 24.10 -8.46 3.37
N ALA A 289 22.80 -8.65 3.14
CA ALA A 289 21.79 -7.64 3.45
C ALA A 289 21.79 -7.33 4.95
N LEU A 290 21.96 -8.36 5.80
CA LEU A 290 22.05 -8.20 7.25
C LEU A 290 23.27 -7.37 7.63
N PHE A 291 24.44 -7.67 7.05
CA PHE A 291 25.67 -6.92 7.29
C PHE A 291 25.54 -5.45 6.87
N ILE A 292 25.02 -5.19 5.66
CA ILE A 292 24.79 -3.82 5.17
C ILE A 292 23.83 -3.07 6.10
N THR A 293 22.75 -3.72 6.52
CA THR A 293 21.77 -3.13 7.44
C THR A 293 22.42 -2.76 8.76
N VAL A 294 23.22 -3.66 9.36
CA VAL A 294 23.93 -3.40 10.62
C VAL A 294 24.90 -2.22 10.46
N VAL A 295 25.67 -2.17 9.37
CA VAL A 295 26.59 -1.06 9.10
C VAL A 295 25.84 0.27 9.01
N LEU A 296 24.72 0.32 8.28
CA LEU A 296 23.91 1.54 8.16
C LEU A 296 23.26 1.95 9.48
N VAL A 297 22.78 0.99 10.27
CA VAL A 297 22.24 1.23 11.62
C VAL A 297 23.31 1.83 12.54
N CYS A 298 24.53 1.30 12.51
CA CYS A 298 25.65 1.80 13.32
C CYS A 298 26.10 3.22 12.94
N GLN A 299 25.74 3.73 11.75
CA GLN A 299 26.08 5.10 11.33
C GLN A 299 25.18 6.17 11.95
N TRP A 300 24.03 5.80 12.55
CA TRP A 300 23.09 6.72 13.22
C TRP A 300 22.73 7.97 12.38
N ASN A 301 22.62 7.80 11.06
CA ASN A 301 22.33 8.90 10.15
C ASN A 301 20.91 8.78 9.58
N ALA A 302 20.10 9.83 9.78
CA ALA A 302 18.72 9.89 9.35
C ALA A 302 18.52 9.76 7.84
N VAL A 303 19.53 10.12 7.03
CA VAL A 303 19.48 9.96 5.56
C VAL A 303 19.26 8.51 5.16
N PHE A 304 19.72 7.55 5.96
CA PHE A 304 19.62 6.12 5.65
C PHE A 304 18.35 5.46 6.20
N TYR A 305 17.46 6.17 6.90
CA TYR A 305 16.28 5.55 7.50
C TYR A 305 15.38 4.87 6.47
N ASN A 306 15.13 5.50 5.31
CA ASN A 306 14.34 4.87 4.24
C ASN A 306 15.03 3.61 3.70
N VAL A 307 16.35 3.64 3.57
CA VAL A 307 17.15 2.50 3.09
C VAL A 307 17.14 1.35 4.10
N ILE A 308 17.30 1.67 5.39
CA ILE A 308 17.23 0.70 6.50
C ILE A 308 15.83 0.07 6.55
N THR A 309 14.78 0.86 6.37
CA THR A 309 13.40 0.36 6.33
C THR A 309 13.20 -0.61 5.15
N ALA A 310 13.66 -0.25 3.95
CA ALA A 310 13.58 -1.12 2.77
C ALA A 310 14.35 -2.44 2.97
N LEU A 311 15.58 -2.36 3.49
CA LEU A 311 16.42 -3.51 3.80
C LEU A 311 15.78 -4.41 4.85
N THR A 312 15.19 -3.83 5.90
CA THR A 312 14.52 -4.57 6.97
C THR A 312 13.31 -5.33 6.42
N GLY A 313 12.53 -4.72 5.53
CA GLY A 313 11.43 -5.39 4.82
C GLY A 313 11.92 -6.57 3.96
N LEU A 314 13.01 -6.38 3.21
CA LEU A 314 13.62 -7.44 2.39
C LEU A 314 14.17 -8.59 3.24
N LEU A 315 14.82 -8.27 4.36
CA LEU A 315 15.32 -9.26 5.32
C LEU A 315 14.19 -10.03 5.97
N LEU A 316 13.09 -9.37 6.36
CA LEU A 316 11.89 -10.02 6.87
C LEU A 316 11.35 -11.05 5.89
N LEU A 317 11.17 -10.69 4.62
CA LEU A 317 10.71 -11.62 3.58
C LEU A 317 11.70 -12.79 3.40
N SER A 318 13.00 -12.48 3.38
CA SER A 318 14.05 -13.50 3.21
C SER A 318 14.05 -14.50 4.37
N PHE A 319 13.99 -14.02 5.62
CA PHE A 319 13.91 -14.89 6.80
C PHE A 319 12.61 -15.69 6.84
N LEU A 320 11.47 -15.13 6.42
CA LEU A 320 10.21 -15.88 6.31
C LEU A 320 10.35 -17.06 5.33
N ILE A 321 10.87 -16.81 4.12
CA ILE A 321 11.10 -17.85 3.11
C ILE A 321 12.11 -18.88 3.61
N LEU A 322 13.28 -18.43 4.09
CA LEU A 322 14.34 -19.30 4.55
C LEU A 322 13.87 -20.15 5.72
N SER A 323 13.10 -19.59 6.67
CA SER A 323 12.64 -20.30 7.86
C SER A 323 11.68 -21.46 7.58
N SER A 324 11.20 -21.65 6.34
CA SER A 324 10.21 -22.68 6.04
C SER A 324 10.76 -24.11 6.22
N LYS A 325 9.96 -24.98 6.83
CA LYS A 325 10.25 -26.41 7.03
C LYS A 325 10.56 -27.14 5.72
N ILE A 326 9.94 -26.75 4.61
CA ILE A 326 10.10 -27.40 3.30
C ILE A 326 11.57 -27.38 2.87
N ASN A 327 12.31 -26.32 3.22
CA ASN A 327 13.72 -26.14 2.85
C ASN A 327 14.66 -27.09 3.61
N PHE A 328 14.22 -27.68 4.73
CA PHE A 328 15.06 -28.48 5.64
C PHE A 328 14.50 -29.86 5.95
N ARG A 329 13.74 -30.45 5.02
CA ARG A 329 13.10 -31.77 5.19
C ARG A 329 14.05 -32.87 5.72
N TYR A 330 15.34 -32.78 5.42
CA TYR A 330 16.37 -33.75 5.79
C TYR A 330 17.44 -33.21 6.76
N ASN A 331 17.34 -31.96 7.23
CA ASN A 331 18.34 -31.32 8.09
C ASN A 331 17.70 -30.44 9.17
N TYR A 332 17.16 -31.09 10.21
CA TYR A 332 16.45 -30.41 11.30
C TYR A 332 17.37 -29.52 12.17
N ARG A 333 18.69 -29.78 12.22
CA ARG A 333 19.62 -28.95 13.00
C ARG A 333 19.68 -27.52 12.45
N ASN A 334 19.86 -27.38 11.13
CA ASN A 334 19.80 -26.07 10.47
C ASN A 334 18.41 -25.42 10.62
N TYR A 335 17.33 -26.20 10.58
CA TYR A 335 15.98 -25.67 10.76
C TYR A 335 15.82 -24.97 12.11
N TYR A 336 16.19 -25.62 13.22
CA TYR A 336 16.06 -25.04 14.57
C TYR A 336 16.99 -23.85 14.77
N TYR A 337 18.22 -23.93 14.28
CA TYR A 337 19.16 -22.80 14.32
C TYR A 337 18.61 -21.59 13.57
N LEU A 338 18.06 -21.80 12.38
CA LEU A 338 17.46 -20.70 11.62
C LEU A 338 16.22 -20.12 12.31
N GLN A 339 15.39 -20.93 12.97
CA GLN A 339 14.27 -20.38 13.77
C GLN A 339 14.77 -19.47 14.88
N PHE A 340 15.83 -19.88 15.58
CA PHE A 340 16.46 -19.08 16.63
C PHE A 340 17.00 -17.75 16.07
N VAL A 341 17.74 -17.80 14.97
CA VAL A 341 18.28 -16.61 14.29
C VAL A 341 17.16 -15.67 13.82
N THR A 342 16.07 -16.21 13.25
CA THR A 342 14.92 -15.41 12.81
C THR A 342 14.22 -14.73 13.98
N ILE A 343 14.03 -15.41 15.12
CA ILE A 343 13.45 -14.81 16.32
C ILE A 343 14.35 -13.68 16.85
N LEU A 344 15.67 -13.91 16.88
CA LEU A 344 16.63 -12.89 17.31
C LEU A 344 16.61 -11.67 16.38
N PHE A 345 16.53 -11.89 15.07
CA PHE A 345 16.37 -10.82 14.09
C PHE A 345 15.06 -10.03 14.29
N LEU A 346 13.92 -10.71 14.43
CA LEU A 346 12.62 -10.06 14.66
C LEU A 346 12.62 -9.22 15.95
N ALA A 347 13.19 -9.75 17.04
CA ALA A 347 13.32 -9.03 18.30
C ALA A 347 14.24 -7.81 18.15
N ALA A 348 15.40 -7.96 17.50
CA ALA A 348 16.33 -6.86 17.25
C ALA A 348 15.71 -5.76 16.37
N ALA A 349 15.01 -6.13 15.30
CA ALA A 349 14.31 -5.19 14.42
C ALA A 349 13.22 -4.41 15.17
N PHE A 350 12.44 -5.10 16.02
CA PHE A 350 11.44 -4.45 16.86
C PHE A 350 12.07 -3.47 17.86
N LEU A 351 13.12 -3.88 18.58
CA LEU A 351 13.81 -3.02 19.56
C LEU A 351 14.44 -1.79 18.90
N TYR A 352 15.12 -1.99 17.76
CA TYR A 352 15.71 -0.89 17.00
C TYR A 352 14.65 0.09 16.53
N SER A 353 13.57 -0.40 15.91
CA SER A 353 12.50 0.44 15.40
C SER A 353 11.78 1.24 16.48
N TYR A 354 11.61 0.64 17.66
CA TYR A 354 11.07 1.31 18.84
C TYR A 354 12.01 2.42 19.34
N HIS A 355 13.32 2.15 19.42
CA HIS A 355 14.30 3.12 19.90
C HIS A 355 14.42 4.34 18.98
N VAL A 356 14.43 4.13 17.67
CA VAL A 356 14.53 5.21 16.66
C VAL A 356 13.16 5.83 16.35
N ARG A 357 12.06 5.26 16.86
CA ARG A 357 10.67 5.71 16.65
C ARG A 357 10.25 5.75 15.17
N LEU A 358 10.73 4.81 14.37
CA LEU A 358 10.37 4.69 12.95
C LEU A 358 9.14 3.80 12.79
N ASN A 359 7.99 4.43 12.52
CA ASN A 359 6.69 3.77 12.43
C ASN A 359 6.67 2.65 11.38
N GLU A 360 7.30 2.86 10.22
CA GLU A 360 7.34 1.89 9.13
C GLU A 360 8.00 0.58 9.55
N ILE A 361 9.14 0.67 10.24
CA ILE A 361 9.88 -0.52 10.70
C ILE A 361 9.11 -1.20 11.84
N ILE A 362 8.46 -0.45 12.74
CA ILE A 362 7.60 -1.00 13.79
C ILE A 362 6.48 -1.83 13.15
N TRP A 363 5.77 -1.27 12.16
CA TRP A 363 4.70 -1.98 11.46
C TRP A 363 5.20 -3.21 10.69
N PHE A 364 6.32 -3.09 9.96
CA PHE A 364 6.90 -4.25 9.28
C PHE A 364 7.32 -5.35 10.25
N SER A 365 7.91 -5.00 11.39
CA SER A 365 8.30 -5.97 12.41
C SER A 365 7.09 -6.67 13.02
N LEU A 366 6.00 -5.94 13.33
CA LEU A 366 4.77 -6.51 13.87
C LEU A 366 4.06 -7.43 12.86
N ILE A 367 3.92 -6.98 11.61
CA ILE A 367 3.32 -7.77 10.53
C ILE A 367 4.17 -9.02 10.27
N GLY A 368 5.48 -8.85 10.12
CA GLY A 368 6.42 -9.94 9.87
C GLY A 368 6.42 -10.98 11.00
N THR A 369 6.42 -10.54 12.25
CA THR A 369 6.31 -11.42 13.42
C THR A 369 4.97 -12.16 13.43
N SER A 370 3.87 -11.48 13.10
CA SER A 370 2.54 -12.11 13.03
C SER A 370 2.48 -13.21 11.96
N ILE A 371 3.00 -12.91 10.76
CA ILE A 371 3.09 -13.88 9.65
C ILE A 371 3.99 -15.05 10.06
N TYR A 372 5.14 -14.77 10.68
CA TYR A 372 6.06 -15.81 11.16
C TYR A 372 5.38 -16.77 12.15
N ILE A 373 4.70 -16.23 13.18
CA ILE A 373 3.96 -17.04 14.16
C ILE A 373 2.88 -17.87 13.47
N MET A 374 2.14 -17.28 12.53
CA MET A 374 1.11 -17.97 11.76
C MET A 374 1.69 -19.15 10.96
N LEU A 375 2.80 -18.92 10.23
CA LEU A 375 3.49 -19.96 9.48
C LEU A 375 4.01 -21.07 10.41
N LYS A 376 4.63 -20.71 11.55
CA LYS A 376 5.13 -21.69 12.51
C LYS A 376 4.01 -22.52 13.13
N TYR A 377 2.87 -21.90 13.44
CA TYR A 377 1.69 -22.62 13.93
C TYR A 377 1.21 -23.68 12.92
N LEU A 378 1.17 -23.32 11.63
CA LEU A 378 0.81 -24.26 10.56
C LEU A 378 1.86 -25.37 10.38
N GLU A 379 3.15 -25.03 10.47
CA GLU A 379 4.25 -26.00 10.36
C GLU A 379 4.32 -26.96 11.53
N VAL A 380 4.17 -26.50 12.77
CA VAL A 380 4.11 -27.34 13.98
C VAL A 380 2.94 -28.30 13.88
N SER A 381 1.76 -27.81 13.46
CA SER A 381 0.58 -28.64 13.25
C SER A 381 0.77 -29.71 12.17
N SER A 382 1.69 -29.50 11.22
CA SER A 382 2.06 -30.48 10.18
C SER A 382 2.97 -31.62 10.67
N PHE A 383 3.62 -31.47 11.83
CA PHE A 383 4.43 -32.55 12.41
C PHE A 383 3.58 -33.66 13.03
N PHE A 384 2.36 -33.34 13.45
CA PHE A 384 1.50 -34.25 14.23
C PHE A 384 0.35 -34.87 13.43
N SER A 385 0.05 -34.45 12.20
CA SER A 385 -1.09 -34.97 11.43
C SER A 385 -1.04 -34.62 9.94
N ASP A 386 -1.34 -35.60 9.08
CA ASP A 386 -1.44 -35.43 7.62
C ASP A 386 -2.55 -34.43 7.24
N TRP A 387 -2.14 -33.37 6.54
CA TRP A 387 -2.91 -32.16 6.22
C TRP A 387 -4.19 -32.37 5.40
N LYS A 388 -4.30 -33.48 4.66
CA LYS A 388 -5.24 -33.59 3.53
C LYS A 388 -6.61 -34.19 3.83
N ARG A 389 -6.91 -34.81 4.99
CA ARG A 389 -8.24 -35.40 5.25
C ARG A 389 -8.66 -35.42 6.73
N GLY A 390 -9.83 -34.83 7.06
CA GLY A 390 -10.59 -35.13 8.29
C GLY A 390 -11.20 -33.94 9.05
N LYS A 391 -12.06 -34.25 10.05
CA LYS A 391 -12.71 -33.30 10.99
C LYS A 391 -11.72 -32.42 11.78
N ALA A 392 -10.44 -32.79 11.82
CA ALA A 392 -9.36 -32.02 12.44
C ALA A 392 -9.06 -30.68 11.73
N TRP A 393 -9.48 -30.51 10.47
CA TRP A 393 -9.27 -29.27 9.72
C TRP A 393 -10.03 -28.07 10.31
N ALA A 394 -11.29 -28.28 10.73
CA ALA A 394 -12.13 -27.24 11.33
C ALA A 394 -11.56 -26.76 12.68
N TRP A 395 -11.10 -27.69 13.53
CA TRP A 395 -10.46 -27.35 14.81
C TRP A 395 -9.12 -26.62 14.64
N LYS A 396 -8.34 -26.97 13.61
CA LYS A 396 -7.08 -26.27 13.29
C LYS A 396 -7.31 -24.85 12.78
N LEU A 397 -8.34 -24.64 11.93
CA LEU A 397 -8.76 -23.30 11.49
C LEU A 397 -9.30 -22.45 12.65
N LEU A 398 -10.04 -23.08 13.58
CA LEU A 398 -10.54 -22.39 14.76
C LEU A 398 -9.38 -21.98 15.70
N GLY A 399 -8.35 -22.82 15.84
CA GLY A 399 -7.12 -22.45 16.53
C GLY A 399 -6.32 -21.35 15.83
N LEU A 400 -6.26 -21.36 14.49
CA LEU A 400 -5.66 -20.27 13.70
C LEU A 400 -6.42 -18.95 13.90
N ALA A 401 -7.76 -18.99 13.89
CA ALA A 401 -8.61 -17.84 14.14
C ALA A 401 -8.43 -17.30 15.56
N GLY A 402 -8.35 -18.19 16.56
CA GLY A 402 -8.04 -17.81 17.95
C GLY A 402 -6.66 -17.18 18.10
N LEU A 403 -5.65 -17.72 17.41
CA LEU A 403 -4.29 -17.17 17.39
C LEU A 403 -4.26 -15.78 16.72
N LEU A 404 -4.94 -15.60 15.60
CA LEU A 404 -5.08 -14.29 14.94
C LEU A 404 -5.81 -13.29 15.85
N TRP A 405 -6.84 -13.72 16.56
CA TRP A 405 -7.56 -12.88 17.52
C TRP A 405 -6.66 -12.46 18.69
N LEU A 406 -5.87 -13.38 19.26
CA LEU A 406 -4.90 -13.09 20.31
C LEU A 406 -3.80 -12.13 19.84
N LEU A 407 -3.24 -12.35 18.64
CA LEU A 407 -2.27 -11.44 18.02
C LEU A 407 -2.88 -10.04 17.84
N GLY A 408 -4.11 -9.95 17.33
CA GLY A 408 -4.81 -8.68 17.16
C GLY A 408 -5.04 -7.96 18.50
N LYS A 409 -5.45 -8.68 19.55
CA LYS A 409 -5.59 -8.11 20.90
C LYS A 409 -4.25 -7.68 21.50
N GLY A 410 -3.19 -8.46 21.28
CA GLY A 410 -1.83 -8.13 21.72
C GLY A 410 -1.29 -6.87 21.06
N ILE A 411 -1.45 -6.73 19.74
CA ILE A 411 -1.07 -5.52 19.00
C ILE A 411 -1.84 -4.30 19.52
N LEU A 412 -3.15 -4.43 19.76
CA LEU A 412 -3.98 -3.34 20.32
C LEU A 412 -3.58 -2.97 21.75
N TYR A 413 -3.16 -3.94 22.55
CA TYR A 413 -2.69 -3.68 23.92
C TYR A 413 -1.34 -2.95 23.91
N ILE A 414 -0.38 -3.46 23.13
CA ILE A 414 0.94 -2.86 22.98
C ILE A 414 0.84 -1.46 22.37
N SER A 415 -0.03 -1.25 21.37
CA SER A 415 -0.22 0.08 20.79
C SER A 415 -0.82 1.07 21.79
N LYS A 416 -1.81 0.66 22.60
CA LYS A 416 -2.33 1.50 23.68
C LYS A 416 -1.28 1.83 24.73
N PHE A 417 -0.45 0.86 25.10
CA PHE A 417 0.59 1.07 26.10
C PHE A 417 1.70 2.00 25.57
N LEU A 418 2.11 1.84 24.31
CA LEU A 418 3.25 2.56 23.73
C LEU A 418 2.92 3.92 23.12
N PHE A 419 1.67 4.18 22.69
CA PHE A 419 1.29 5.45 22.04
C PHE A 419 0.48 6.40 22.94
N ILE A 420 0.12 5.99 24.16
CA ILE A 420 -0.58 6.83 25.16
C ILE A 420 0.37 7.31 26.26
N SER A 421 1.49 6.63 26.48
CA SER A 421 2.63 7.10 27.29
C SER A 421 3.60 7.94 26.47
#